data_AF-A0A4U8SW49-F1
#
_entry.id   AF-A0A4U8SW49-F1
#
_cell.length_a   1.000
_cell.length_b   1.000
_cell.length_c   1.000
_cell.angle_alpha   90.00
_cell.angle_beta   90.00
_cell.angle_gamma   90.00
#
_symmetry.space_group_name_H-M   'P 1'
#
loop_
_entity.id
_entity.type
_entity.pdbx_description
1 polymer ?
#
loop_
_entity_poly.entity_id
_entity_poly.type
_entity_poly.pdbx_seq_one_letter_code
_entity_poly.pdbx_strand_id
1 'polypeptide(L)'
;MFMLSIFAFATFIFYLKSKFLSVNENVLSSIAYILGTSTLIVCFLVYFRDEPLQTNILYLAFIPLFIYGISYIKKKTSLTSLGIKANQQRYFKEVNAKQIYDFYQVRKDIKSNRVEVLVNKDSKKLMKNNLIVPAFFISLKNLNLTHIKTIDELEKSNLHKAVFGKIQECIKAMELKINFQEELETNNYCVEFFLMDLYERVTPSFNIGVANLEVLAKSSIEIELIGALDILNLNCVKRKGSALFYRYIEFKDRIKDYLKQEELEINPKEEVFDEEYAKDN
;
A
#
# COMPACT_ATOMS: atom_id res chain seq x y z
N MET A 1 -64.97 2.81 7.43
CA MET A 1 -64.79 1.92 6.26
C MET A 1 -63.78 2.47 5.25
N PHE A 2 -63.98 3.65 4.65
CA PHE A 2 -63.04 4.20 3.63
C PHE A 2 -61.58 4.33 4.10
N MET A 3 -61.34 4.85 5.31
CA MET A 3 -59.98 4.97 5.87
C MET A 3 -59.31 3.61 6.12
N LEU A 4 -60.08 2.58 6.50
CA LEU A 4 -59.56 1.22 6.68
C LEU A 4 -59.08 0.62 5.36
N SER A 5 -59.83 0.85 4.27
CA SER A 5 -59.45 0.42 2.93
C SER A 5 -58.15 1.09 2.46
N ILE A 6 -57.91 2.35 2.80
CA ILE A 6 -56.66 3.07 2.47
C ILE A 6 -55.47 2.47 3.23
N PHE A 7 -55.62 2.17 4.53
CA PHE A 7 -54.55 1.57 5.32
C PHE A 7 -54.24 0.12 4.91
N ALA A 8 -55.27 -0.67 4.58
CA ALA A 8 -55.06 -2.01 4.03
C ALA A 8 -54.33 -1.96 2.68
N PHE A 9 -54.71 -1.02 1.81
CA PHE A 9 -54.06 -0.81 0.52
C PHE A 9 -52.61 -0.33 0.66
N ALA A 10 -52.35 0.61 1.57
CA ALA A 10 -51.00 1.07 1.88
C ALA A 10 -50.12 -0.07 2.41
N THR A 11 -50.66 -0.90 3.32
CA THR A 11 -49.98 -2.08 3.85
C THR A 11 -49.59 -3.05 2.73
N PHE A 12 -50.50 -3.31 1.79
CA PHE A 12 -50.26 -4.17 0.63
C PHE A 12 -49.17 -3.62 -0.29
N ILE A 13 -49.17 -2.30 -0.56
CA ILE A 13 -48.11 -1.65 -1.35
C ILE A 13 -46.73 -1.75 -0.67
N PHE A 14 -46.67 -1.54 0.65
CA PHE A 14 -45.42 -1.67 1.40
C PHE A 14 -44.91 -3.11 1.43
N TYR A 15 -45.80 -4.10 1.51
CA TYR A 15 -45.44 -5.52 1.41
C TYR A 15 -44.93 -5.90 0.02
N LEU A 16 -45.54 -5.39 -1.06
CA LEU A 16 -45.02 -5.62 -2.41
C LEU A 16 -43.64 -4.99 -2.60
N LYS A 17 -43.46 -3.73 -2.16
CA LYS A 17 -42.17 -3.04 -2.26
C LYS A 17 -41.06 -3.67 -1.42
N SER A 18 -41.38 -4.32 -0.30
CA SER A 18 -40.38 -5.00 0.54
C SER A 18 -39.70 -6.16 -0.20
N LYS A 19 -40.47 -6.95 -0.97
CA LYS A 19 -39.94 -8.10 -1.73
C LYS A 19 -39.13 -7.73 -2.96
N PHE A 20 -39.30 -6.52 -3.51
CA PHE A 20 -38.58 -6.08 -4.71
C PHE A 20 -37.32 -5.25 -4.44
N LEU A 21 -37.09 -4.78 -3.20
CA LEU A 21 -35.86 -4.05 -2.81
C LEU A 21 -34.98 -4.89 -1.87
N SER A 22 -33.93 -5.50 -2.42
CA SER A 22 -33.02 -6.41 -1.69
C SER A 22 -32.23 -5.76 -0.54
N VAL A 23 -31.95 -4.46 -0.62
CA VAL A 23 -31.06 -3.78 0.36
C VAL A 23 -31.77 -3.49 1.69
N ASN A 24 -33.11 -3.48 1.73
CA ASN A 24 -33.90 -3.12 2.92
C ASN A 24 -35.11 -4.02 3.15
N GLU A 25 -35.11 -5.24 2.58
CA GLU A 25 -36.23 -6.18 2.62
C GLU A 25 -36.75 -6.41 4.05
N ASN A 26 -35.85 -6.66 5.01
CA ASN A 26 -36.21 -6.92 6.41
C ASN A 26 -36.91 -5.72 7.08
N VAL A 27 -36.49 -4.50 6.76
CA VAL A 27 -37.06 -3.27 7.37
C VAL A 27 -38.43 -2.97 6.77
N LEU A 28 -38.55 -3.02 5.44
CA LEU A 28 -39.82 -2.78 4.75
C LEU A 28 -40.85 -3.88 5.07
N SER A 29 -40.41 -5.13 5.20
CA SER A 29 -41.26 -6.27 5.58
C SER A 29 -41.78 -6.10 7.02
N SER A 30 -40.92 -5.70 7.96
CA SER A 30 -41.33 -5.42 9.35
C SER A 30 -42.34 -4.26 9.44
N ILE A 31 -42.15 -3.19 8.65
CA ILE A 31 -43.10 -2.07 8.58
C ILE A 31 -44.44 -2.52 8.02
N ALA A 32 -44.45 -3.35 6.97
CA ALA A 32 -45.67 -3.91 6.40
C ALA A 32 -46.41 -4.81 7.42
N TYR A 33 -45.71 -5.64 8.18
CA TYR A 33 -46.33 -6.48 9.21
C TYR A 33 -46.92 -5.67 10.36
N ILE A 34 -46.26 -4.59 10.79
CA ILE A 34 -46.78 -3.70 11.84
C ILE A 34 -48.03 -2.95 11.37
N LEU A 35 -48.02 -2.45 10.12
CA LEU A 35 -49.18 -1.79 9.54
C LEU A 35 -50.35 -2.76 9.34
N GLY A 36 -50.07 -4.01 8.92
CA GLY A 36 -51.11 -5.04 8.76
C GLY A 36 -51.75 -5.47 10.07
N THR A 37 -50.94 -5.74 11.09
CA THR A 37 -51.44 -6.15 12.41
C THR A 37 -52.21 -5.04 13.11
N SER A 38 -51.73 -3.80 13.06
CA SER A 38 -52.46 -2.64 13.59
C SER A 38 -53.79 -2.41 12.87
N THR A 39 -53.84 -2.57 11.55
CA THR A 39 -55.08 -2.45 10.77
C THR A 39 -56.08 -3.55 11.13
N LEU A 40 -55.63 -4.80 11.32
CA LEU A 40 -56.48 -5.92 11.74
C LEU A 40 -57.04 -5.75 13.15
N ILE A 41 -56.21 -5.31 14.10
CA ILE A 41 -56.64 -5.05 15.48
C ILE A 41 -57.69 -3.93 15.51
N VAL A 42 -57.51 -2.86 14.73
CA VAL A 42 -58.50 -1.79 14.63
C VAL A 42 -59.79 -2.26 13.95
N CYS A 43 -59.71 -3.08 12.88
CA CYS A 43 -60.88 -3.73 12.30
C CYS A 43 -61.66 -4.56 13.33
N PHE A 44 -60.96 -5.36 14.11
CA PHE A 44 -61.56 -6.21 15.15
C PHE A 44 -62.24 -5.37 16.24
N LEU A 45 -61.58 -4.31 16.73
CA LEU A 45 -62.14 -3.40 17.74
C LEU A 45 -63.33 -2.56 17.24
N VAL A 46 -63.39 -2.26 15.93
CA VAL A 46 -64.53 -1.57 15.30
C VAL A 46 -65.69 -2.52 15.03
N TYR A 47 -65.41 -3.80 14.70
CA TYR A 47 -66.44 -4.79 14.40
C TYR A 47 -67.22 -5.26 15.65
N PHE A 48 -66.56 -5.32 16.81
CA PHE A 48 -67.14 -5.83 18.06
C PHE A 48 -67.74 -4.75 18.98
N ARG A 49 -68.00 -3.53 18.47
CA ARG A 49 -68.45 -2.41 19.31
C ARG A 49 -69.78 -1.81 18.82
N ASP A 50 -70.71 -1.62 19.76
CA ASP A 50 -72.08 -1.17 19.49
C ASP A 50 -72.27 0.36 19.39
N GLU A 51 -71.23 1.18 19.62
CA GLU A 51 -71.33 2.65 19.53
C GLU A 51 -70.41 3.28 18.46
N PRO A 52 -70.88 4.30 17.71
CA PRO A 52 -70.11 4.96 16.65
C PRO A 52 -69.14 6.00 17.24
N LEU A 53 -67.92 5.60 17.60
CA LEU A 53 -66.89 6.58 17.94
C LEU A 53 -66.27 7.21 16.68
N GLN A 54 -65.88 8.48 16.76
CA GLN A 54 -65.05 9.16 15.76
C GLN A 54 -63.68 8.48 15.68
N THR A 55 -63.61 7.45 14.82
CA THR A 55 -62.45 6.61 14.48
C THR A 55 -61.15 7.41 14.24
N ASN A 56 -61.25 8.69 13.85
CA ASN A 56 -60.14 9.57 13.53
C ASN A 56 -59.13 9.81 14.66
N ILE A 57 -59.55 9.86 15.94
CA ILE A 57 -58.65 10.20 17.06
C ILE A 57 -57.70 9.04 17.40
N LEU A 58 -58.19 7.80 17.33
CA LEU A 58 -57.36 6.61 17.55
C LEU A 58 -56.29 6.48 16.46
N TYR A 59 -56.61 6.78 15.20
CA TYR A 59 -55.62 6.80 14.11
C TYR A 59 -54.55 7.88 14.29
N LEU A 60 -54.93 9.07 14.78
CA LEU A 60 -53.99 10.15 15.06
C LEU A 60 -52.97 9.76 16.15
N ALA A 61 -53.37 8.96 17.14
CA ALA A 61 -52.48 8.50 18.21
C ALA A 61 -51.41 7.48 17.74
N PHE A 62 -51.64 6.78 16.61
CA PHE A 62 -50.66 5.83 16.05
C PHE A 62 -49.57 6.49 15.20
N ILE A 63 -49.80 7.69 14.68
CA ILE A 63 -48.82 8.42 13.85
C ILE A 63 -47.51 8.70 14.64
N PRO A 64 -47.53 9.21 15.89
CA PRO A 64 -46.32 9.41 16.69
C PRO A 64 -45.54 8.11 16.96
N LEU A 65 -46.26 7.03 17.27
CA LEU A 65 -45.66 5.71 17.52
C LEU A 65 -44.97 5.16 16.27
N PHE A 66 -45.57 5.39 15.10
CA PHE A 66 -45.01 4.99 13.81
C PHE A 66 -43.74 5.78 13.46
N ILE A 67 -43.77 7.12 13.64
CA ILE A 67 -42.61 7.98 13.43
C ILE A 67 -41.45 7.62 14.38
N TYR A 68 -41.79 7.33 15.65
CA TYR A 68 -40.82 6.87 16.65
C TYR A 68 -40.20 5.52 16.25
N GLY A 69 -41.02 4.56 15.85
CA GLY A 69 -40.58 3.23 15.40
C GLY A 69 -39.62 3.29 14.20
N ILE A 70 -39.94 4.11 13.19
CA ILE A 70 -39.05 4.32 12.03
C ILE A 70 -37.71 4.92 12.46
N SER A 71 -37.74 5.94 13.32
CA SER A 71 -36.53 6.61 13.79
C SER A 71 -35.64 5.67 14.62
N TYR A 72 -36.26 4.83 15.45
CA TYR A 72 -35.57 3.81 16.24
C TYR A 72 -34.92 2.74 15.36
N ILE A 73 -35.65 2.22 14.36
CA ILE A 73 -35.13 1.23 13.41
C ILE A 73 -33.96 1.82 12.62
N LYS A 74 -34.11 3.02 12.04
CA LYS A 74 -33.05 3.69 11.27
C LYS A 74 -31.76 3.87 12.07
N LYS A 75 -31.85 4.15 13.37
CA LYS A 75 -30.70 4.27 14.28
C LYS A 75 -30.04 2.91 14.57
N LYS A 76 -30.81 1.82 14.62
CA LYS A 76 -30.32 0.46 14.87
C LYS A 76 -29.79 -0.24 13.62
N THR A 77 -30.31 0.10 12.44
CA THR A 77 -29.94 -0.50 11.15
C THR A 77 -28.97 0.33 10.33
N SER A 78 -28.57 1.52 10.79
CA SER A 78 -27.46 2.23 10.16
C SER A 78 -26.21 1.37 10.25
N LEU A 79 -25.80 0.81 9.12
CA LEU A 79 -24.55 0.05 9.01
C LEU A 79 -23.43 0.91 9.61
N THR A 80 -22.72 0.37 10.60
CA THR A 80 -21.42 0.89 10.96
C THR A 80 -20.59 0.90 9.70
N SER A 81 -20.24 2.08 9.20
CA SER A 81 -19.41 2.19 8.00
C SER A 81 -18.15 1.39 8.25
N LEU A 82 -17.96 0.30 7.51
CA LEU A 82 -16.70 -0.42 7.47
C LEU A 82 -15.68 0.54 6.85
N GLY A 83 -15.00 1.29 7.70
CA GLY A 83 -13.87 2.10 7.30
C GLY A 83 -12.77 1.15 6.86
N ILE A 84 -12.67 0.91 5.54
CA ILE A 84 -11.52 0.20 4.97
C ILE A 84 -10.32 1.11 5.17
N LYS A 85 -9.58 0.90 6.26
CA LYS A 85 -8.30 1.55 6.49
C LYS A 85 -7.27 0.74 5.71
N ALA A 86 -7.01 1.15 4.48
CA ALA A 86 -5.93 0.57 3.68
C ALA A 86 -4.62 0.74 4.45
N ASN A 87 -4.09 -0.37 4.98
CA ASN A 87 -2.76 -0.38 5.56
C ASN A 87 -1.77 -0.36 4.39
N GLN A 88 -1.24 0.82 4.06
CA GLN A 88 -0.10 0.89 3.15
C GLN A 88 1.03 0.10 3.82
N GLN A 89 1.35 -1.09 3.29
CA GLN A 89 2.51 -1.84 3.75
C GLN A 89 3.74 -0.94 3.60
N ARG A 90 4.36 -0.59 4.73
CA ARG A 90 5.61 0.15 4.75
C ARG A 90 6.71 -0.83 5.15
N TYR A 91 7.72 -0.96 4.30
CA TYR A 91 8.89 -1.78 4.61
C TYR A 91 9.70 -1.20 5.78
N PHE A 92 9.68 0.13 5.96
CA PHE A 92 10.39 0.86 7.00
C PHE A 92 9.41 1.59 7.91
N LYS A 93 9.52 1.35 9.23
CA LYS A 93 8.60 1.92 10.25
C LYS A 93 8.96 3.38 10.56
N GLU A 94 10.20 3.75 10.31
CA GLU A 94 10.81 5.05 10.57
C GLU A 94 10.30 6.14 9.62
N VAL A 95 9.69 5.76 8.49
CA VAL A 95 9.20 6.69 7.47
C VAL A 95 7.68 6.81 7.49
N ASN A 96 7.19 8.02 7.73
CA ASN A 96 5.77 8.33 7.73
C ASN A 96 5.24 8.79 6.37
N ALA A 97 3.99 8.42 6.04
CA ALA A 97 3.35 8.84 4.78
C ALA A 97 3.30 10.36 4.62
N LYS A 98 3.09 11.09 5.73
CA LYS A 98 3.15 12.56 5.73
C LYS A 98 4.53 13.08 5.32
N GLN A 99 5.60 12.49 5.87
CA GLN A 99 6.97 12.90 5.52
C GLN A 99 7.29 12.62 4.05
N ILE A 100 6.85 11.48 3.51
CA ILE A 100 6.97 11.16 2.07
C ILE A 100 6.22 12.20 1.24
N TYR A 101 4.98 12.50 1.63
CA TYR A 101 4.15 13.49 0.93
C TYR A 101 4.82 14.86 0.89
N ASP A 102 5.29 15.34 2.04
CA ASP A 102 5.94 16.64 2.19
C ASP A 102 7.26 16.69 1.39
N PHE A 103 8.07 15.63 1.44
CA PHE A 103 9.34 15.53 0.70
C PHE A 103 9.16 15.64 -0.82
N TYR A 104 8.13 15.00 -1.37
CA TYR A 104 7.85 15.01 -2.82
C TYR A 104 6.92 16.13 -3.27
N GLN A 105 6.40 16.96 -2.36
CA GLN A 105 5.47 18.03 -2.68
C GLN A 105 6.07 19.02 -3.69
N VAL A 106 7.35 19.36 -3.54
CA VAL A 106 8.07 20.29 -4.42
C VAL A 106 8.19 19.80 -5.87
N ARG A 107 7.98 18.51 -6.13
CA ARG A 107 8.03 17.92 -7.47
C ARG A 107 6.66 17.90 -8.16
N LYS A 108 5.59 18.29 -7.46
CA LYS A 108 4.22 18.28 -7.97
C LYS A 108 3.82 19.67 -8.42
N ASP A 109 3.31 19.76 -9.64
CA ASP A 109 2.61 20.93 -10.16
C ASP A 109 1.10 20.61 -10.20
N ILE A 110 0.33 21.26 -9.33
CA ILE A 110 -1.11 20.98 -9.16
C ILE A 110 -1.89 21.92 -10.06
N LYS A 111 -2.45 21.38 -11.15
CA LYS A 111 -3.33 22.08 -12.08
C LYS A 111 -4.79 21.76 -11.75
N SER A 112 -5.71 22.57 -12.28
CA SER A 112 -7.15 22.46 -12.00
C SER A 112 -7.74 21.08 -12.35
N ASN A 113 -7.18 20.37 -13.34
CA ASN A 113 -7.68 19.08 -13.81
C ASN A 113 -6.72 17.91 -13.59
N ARG A 114 -5.48 18.14 -13.13
CA ARG A 114 -4.46 17.09 -12.98
C ARG A 114 -3.31 17.52 -12.07
N VAL A 115 -2.59 16.53 -11.56
CA VAL A 115 -1.30 16.73 -10.89
C VAL A 115 -0.19 16.28 -11.83
N GLU A 116 0.69 17.20 -12.22
CA GLU A 116 1.88 16.89 -13.00
C GLU A 116 3.07 16.66 -12.07
N VAL A 117 3.97 15.75 -12.44
CA VAL A 117 5.21 15.50 -11.69
C VAL A 117 6.38 15.97 -12.54
N LEU A 118 7.15 16.93 -12.02
CA LEU A 118 8.34 17.45 -12.65
C LEU A 118 9.46 16.41 -12.53
N VAL A 119 9.76 15.73 -13.63
CA VAL A 119 10.87 14.76 -13.71
C VAL A 119 12.00 15.36 -14.52
N ASN A 120 13.17 15.51 -13.91
CA ASN A 120 14.39 15.90 -14.63
C ASN A 120 14.86 14.75 -15.52
N LYS A 121 14.41 14.71 -16.78
CA LYS A 121 14.78 13.66 -17.74
C LYS A 121 16.29 13.61 -18.01
N ASP A 122 16.97 14.74 -17.95
CA ASP A 122 18.41 14.84 -18.22
C ASP A 122 19.28 14.30 -17.09
N SER A 123 18.73 14.11 -15.89
CA SER A 123 19.44 13.47 -14.77
C SER A 123 19.80 12.00 -15.06
N LYS A 124 19.02 11.33 -15.93
CA LYS A 124 19.20 9.90 -16.24
C LYS A 124 20.16 9.65 -17.42
N LYS A 125 20.49 10.67 -18.20
CA LYS A 125 21.33 10.50 -19.40
C LYS A 125 22.80 10.31 -19.04
N LEU A 126 23.43 9.28 -19.61
CA LEU A 126 24.87 9.01 -19.52
C LEU A 126 25.68 9.96 -20.40
N MET A 127 25.11 10.39 -21.53
CA MET A 127 25.73 11.35 -22.44
C MET A 127 24.83 12.59 -22.59
N LYS A 128 25.45 13.76 -22.59
CA LYS A 128 24.80 15.05 -22.90
C LYS A 128 25.67 15.76 -23.94
N ASN A 129 25.06 16.19 -25.04
CA ASN A 129 25.76 16.93 -26.11
C ASN A 129 27.04 16.20 -26.57
N ASN A 130 26.95 14.89 -26.83
CA ASN A 130 28.06 13.99 -27.20
C ASN A 130 29.20 13.87 -26.17
N LEU A 131 29.04 14.39 -24.96
CA LEU A 131 29.99 14.26 -23.86
C LEU A 131 29.46 13.29 -22.80
N ILE A 132 30.34 12.45 -22.25
CA ILE A 132 30.01 11.59 -21.11
C ILE A 132 29.83 12.47 -19.88
N VAL A 133 28.73 12.27 -19.15
CA VAL A 133 28.47 13.05 -17.94
C VAL A 133 29.38 12.55 -16.81
N PRO A 134 30.27 13.39 -16.25
CA PRO A 134 31.33 12.94 -15.34
C PRO A 134 30.86 12.65 -13.91
N ALA A 135 29.55 12.66 -13.65
CA ALA A 135 29.03 12.61 -12.28
C ALA A 135 29.40 11.34 -11.52
N PHE A 136 29.50 10.19 -12.21
CA PHE A 136 30.01 8.97 -11.59
C PHE A 136 31.42 9.17 -11.01
N PHE A 137 32.34 9.68 -11.84
CA PHE A 137 33.73 9.91 -11.43
C PHE A 137 33.84 10.98 -10.33
N ILE A 138 33.00 12.01 -10.40
CA ILE A 138 32.92 13.04 -9.35
C ILE A 138 32.45 12.44 -8.03
N SER A 139 31.36 11.65 -8.06
CA SER A 139 30.86 10.94 -6.87
C SER A 139 31.90 9.99 -6.31
N LEU A 140 32.58 9.22 -7.18
CA LEU A 140 33.62 8.27 -6.79
C LEU A 140 34.81 8.95 -6.12
N LYS A 141 35.23 10.11 -6.63
CA LYS A 141 36.32 10.90 -6.05
C LYS A 141 35.95 11.51 -4.70
N ASN A 142 34.70 11.92 -4.54
CA ASN A 142 34.20 12.60 -3.33
C ASN A 142 33.58 11.63 -2.31
N LEU A 143 33.75 10.32 -2.51
CA LEU A 143 33.12 9.30 -1.68
C LEU A 143 33.84 9.17 -0.35
N ASN A 144 33.23 9.69 0.71
CA ASN A 144 33.74 9.60 2.07
C ASN A 144 32.93 8.57 2.85
N LEU A 145 33.53 7.39 3.08
CA LEU A 145 32.93 6.28 3.81
C LEU A 145 32.88 6.55 5.31
N THR A 146 31.81 6.09 5.96
CA THR A 146 31.61 6.22 7.39
C THR A 146 32.24 5.03 8.10
N HIS A 147 33.11 5.28 9.08
CA HIS A 147 33.73 4.23 9.89
C HIS A 147 33.26 4.30 11.34
N ILE A 148 32.95 3.15 11.93
CA ILE A 148 32.46 3.02 13.32
C ILE A 148 33.22 1.90 14.03
N LYS A 149 33.38 1.99 15.36
CA LYS A 149 34.06 0.93 16.12
C LYS A 149 33.08 -0.13 16.62
N THR A 150 31.88 0.29 17.01
CA THR A 150 30.84 -0.59 17.55
C THR A 150 29.52 -0.37 16.84
N ILE A 151 28.69 -1.42 16.81
CA ILE A 151 27.36 -1.41 16.17
C ILE A 151 26.44 -0.34 16.77
N ASP A 152 26.60 -0.03 18.06
CA ASP A 152 25.81 1.00 18.76
C ASP A 152 25.95 2.39 18.10
N GLU A 153 27.06 2.64 17.41
CA GLU A 153 27.27 3.89 16.69
C GLU A 153 26.37 4.05 15.46
N LEU A 154 25.74 2.98 14.95
CA LEU A 154 24.74 3.05 13.87
C LEU A 154 23.52 3.89 14.26
N GLU A 155 23.25 4.03 15.56
CA GLU A 155 22.14 4.85 16.05
C GLU A 155 22.29 6.35 15.74
N LYS A 156 23.51 6.81 15.41
CA LYS A 156 23.79 8.22 15.08
C LYS A 156 23.13 8.67 13.78
N SER A 157 22.89 7.74 12.84
CA SER A 157 22.18 8.03 11.58
C SER A 157 20.82 7.33 11.56
N ASN A 158 19.77 8.13 11.36
CA ASN A 158 18.40 7.61 11.20
C ASN A 158 18.30 6.65 10.01
N LEU A 159 19.06 6.91 8.93
CA LEU A 159 19.07 6.04 7.76
C LEU A 159 19.74 4.70 8.09
N HIS A 160 20.95 4.73 8.66
CA HIS A 160 21.68 3.51 9.00
C HIS A 160 20.89 2.65 9.98
N LYS A 161 20.29 3.27 11.00
CA LYS A 161 19.40 2.60 11.96
C LYS A 161 18.19 1.95 11.29
N ALA A 162 17.53 2.63 10.36
CA ALA A 162 16.37 2.10 9.66
C ALA A 162 16.73 0.89 8.76
N VAL A 163 17.84 1.00 8.02
CA VAL A 163 18.34 -0.10 7.17
C VAL A 163 18.75 -1.29 8.03
N PHE A 164 19.52 -1.06 9.08
CA PHE A 164 19.98 -2.12 9.98
C PHE A 164 18.83 -2.79 10.73
N GLY A 165 17.87 -2.02 11.24
CA GLY A 165 16.68 -2.56 11.88
C GLY A 165 15.88 -3.47 10.95
N LYS A 166 15.80 -3.11 9.66
CA LYS A 166 15.13 -3.96 8.67
C LYS A 166 15.91 -5.24 8.36
N ILE A 167 17.24 -5.15 8.24
CA ILE A 167 18.13 -6.31 8.11
C ILE A 167 17.95 -7.27 9.31
N GLN A 168 17.87 -6.74 10.53
CA GLN A 168 17.62 -7.55 11.73
C GLN A 168 16.26 -8.24 11.71
N GLU A 169 15.20 -7.59 11.20
CA GLU A 169 13.89 -8.22 11.01
C GLU A 169 13.98 -9.41 10.04
N CYS A 170 14.70 -9.25 8.92
CA CYS A 170 14.92 -10.33 7.94
C CYS A 170 15.73 -11.48 8.52
N ILE A 171 16.84 -11.19 9.21
CA ILE A 171 17.68 -12.20 9.87
C ILE A 171 16.88 -13.02 10.87
N LYS A 172 16.03 -12.36 11.67
CA LYS A 172 15.13 -13.05 12.61
C LYS A 172 14.12 -13.93 11.91
N ALA A 173 13.54 -13.47 10.80
CA ALA A 173 12.60 -14.25 10.00
C ALA A 173 13.26 -15.47 9.32
N MET A 174 14.57 -15.39 9.03
CA MET A 174 15.37 -16.49 8.48
C MET A 174 16.03 -17.36 9.56
N GLU A 175 15.82 -17.06 10.84
CA GLU A 175 16.43 -17.76 11.99
C GLU A 175 17.98 -17.83 11.96
N LEU A 176 18.62 -16.86 11.31
CA LEU A 176 20.07 -16.80 11.18
C LEU A 176 20.71 -16.26 12.46
N LYS A 177 21.76 -16.94 12.93
CA LYS A 177 22.62 -16.46 14.04
C LYS A 177 23.85 -15.79 13.44
N ILE A 178 23.90 -14.46 13.54
CA ILE A 178 24.98 -13.65 12.99
C ILE A 178 25.63 -12.85 14.12
N ASN A 179 26.96 -12.91 14.22
CA ASN A 179 27.71 -12.01 15.08
C ASN A 179 27.98 -10.69 14.34
N PHE A 180 27.16 -9.69 14.60
CA PHE A 180 27.24 -8.40 13.91
C PHE A 180 28.58 -7.68 14.09
N GLN A 181 29.31 -7.94 15.18
CA GLN A 181 30.58 -7.25 15.43
C GLN A 181 31.70 -7.84 14.55
N GLU A 182 31.75 -9.17 14.44
CA GLU A 182 32.66 -9.87 13.50
C GLU A 182 32.37 -9.49 12.04
N GLU A 183 31.10 -9.34 11.68
CA GLU A 183 30.70 -8.90 10.35
C GLU A 183 31.09 -7.45 10.06
N LEU A 184 31.03 -6.57 11.06
CA LEU A 184 31.52 -5.19 10.94
C LEU A 184 33.04 -5.16 10.73
N GLU A 185 33.77 -6.00 11.47
CA GLU A 185 35.22 -6.17 11.34
C GLU A 185 35.62 -6.67 9.95
N THR A 186 34.91 -7.67 9.45
CA THR A 186 35.10 -8.24 8.10
C THR A 186 34.87 -7.19 7.00
N ASN A 187 34.00 -6.21 7.25
CA ASN A 187 33.74 -5.09 6.34
C ASN A 187 34.59 -3.84 6.66
N ASN A 188 35.76 -4.03 7.30
CA ASN A 188 36.75 -3.00 7.63
C ASN A 188 36.15 -1.82 8.42
N TYR A 189 35.22 -2.10 9.33
CA TYR A 189 34.53 -1.09 10.15
C TYR A 189 33.76 -0.02 9.33
N CYS A 190 33.57 -0.24 8.02
CA CYS A 190 32.84 0.65 7.14
C CYS A 190 31.35 0.34 7.19
N VAL A 191 30.56 1.34 7.60
CA VAL A 191 29.11 1.20 7.77
C VAL A 191 28.43 0.85 6.47
N GLU A 192 28.77 1.56 5.38
CA GLU A 192 28.13 1.36 4.10
C GLU A 192 28.38 -0.06 3.58
N PHE A 193 29.61 -0.57 3.68
CA PHE A 193 29.93 -1.93 3.26
C PHE A 193 29.28 -2.99 4.15
N PHE A 194 29.31 -2.80 5.47
CA PHE A 194 28.64 -3.66 6.42
C PHE A 194 27.15 -3.80 6.14
N LEU A 195 26.45 -2.67 5.93
CA LEU A 195 25.02 -2.67 5.64
C LEU A 195 24.73 -3.29 4.26
N MET A 196 25.51 -2.95 3.23
CA MET A 196 25.35 -3.52 1.90
C MET A 196 25.54 -5.04 1.89
N ASP A 197 26.55 -5.54 2.59
CA ASP A 197 26.89 -6.95 2.65
C ASP A 197 25.82 -7.79 3.36
N LEU A 198 25.31 -7.30 4.50
CA LEU A 198 24.18 -7.96 5.15
C LEU A 198 22.92 -7.86 4.29
N TYR A 199 22.68 -6.72 3.66
CA TYR A 199 21.50 -6.50 2.82
C TYR A 199 21.47 -7.45 1.61
N GLU A 200 22.59 -7.59 0.88
CA GLU A 200 22.72 -8.52 -0.24
C GLU A 200 22.45 -9.98 0.18
N ARG A 201 22.89 -10.38 1.37
CA ARG A 201 22.71 -11.75 1.87
C ARG A 201 21.27 -12.06 2.30
N VAL A 202 20.57 -11.11 2.94
CA VAL A 202 19.34 -11.45 3.69
C VAL A 202 18.05 -10.87 3.11
N THR A 203 18.13 -9.85 2.27
CA THR A 203 16.94 -9.14 1.77
C THR A 203 16.39 -9.57 0.40
N PRO A 204 17.13 -10.25 -0.51
CA PRO A 204 16.59 -10.65 -1.82
C PRO A 204 15.30 -11.46 -1.73
N SER A 205 15.19 -12.37 -0.75
CA SER A 205 14.00 -13.20 -0.52
C SER A 205 12.76 -12.40 -0.10
N PHE A 206 12.94 -11.19 0.42
CA PHE A 206 11.85 -10.33 0.91
C PHE A 206 11.50 -9.18 -0.04
N ASN A 207 12.32 -8.95 -1.08
CA ASN A 207 12.16 -7.89 -2.08
C ASN A 207 11.81 -6.52 -1.46
N ILE A 208 12.71 -6.01 -0.62
CA ILE A 208 12.48 -4.79 0.16
C ILE A 208 12.81 -3.56 -0.69
N GLY A 209 11.82 -2.73 -0.99
CA GLY A 209 12.05 -1.49 -1.74
C GLY A 209 12.62 -0.37 -0.86
N VAL A 210 13.72 0.28 -1.29
CA VAL A 210 14.44 1.32 -0.53
C VAL A 210 14.03 2.77 -0.83
N ALA A 211 13.12 3.00 -1.78
CA ALA A 211 12.80 4.35 -2.28
C ALA A 211 12.31 5.33 -1.18
N ASN A 212 11.62 4.84 -0.15
CA ASN A 212 11.10 5.68 0.93
C ASN A 212 12.20 6.17 1.88
N LEU A 213 13.38 5.54 1.89
CA LEU A 213 14.50 5.92 2.73
C LEU A 213 15.13 7.25 2.31
N GLU A 214 14.88 7.73 1.09
CA GLU A 214 15.37 9.04 0.64
C GLU A 214 14.96 10.19 1.56
N VAL A 215 13.82 10.04 2.24
CA VAL A 215 13.29 11.01 3.20
C VAL A 215 14.16 11.12 4.46
N LEU A 216 14.96 10.09 4.78
CA LEU A 216 15.83 10.04 5.96
C LEU A 216 17.27 10.47 5.67
N ALA A 217 17.66 10.55 4.40
CA ALA A 217 19.04 10.85 4.02
C ALA A 217 19.38 12.33 4.23
N LYS A 218 20.47 12.59 4.94
CA LYS A 218 21.01 13.92 5.26
C LYS A 218 22.33 14.21 4.54
N SER A 219 23.07 13.17 4.13
CA SER A 219 24.38 13.30 3.48
C SER A 219 24.39 12.70 2.08
N SER A 220 25.39 13.07 1.28
CA SER A 220 25.59 12.50 -0.06
C SER A 220 25.92 11.00 -0.01
N ILE A 221 26.67 10.55 0.99
CA ILE A 221 27.01 9.14 1.17
C ILE A 221 25.76 8.30 1.51
N GLU A 222 24.84 8.84 2.32
CA GLU A 222 23.56 8.20 2.63
C GLU A 222 22.66 8.07 1.39
N ILE A 223 22.67 9.08 0.52
CA ILE A 223 21.96 9.05 -0.77
C ILE A 223 22.56 7.98 -1.70
N GLU A 224 23.89 7.87 -1.74
CA GLU A 224 24.60 6.83 -2.49
C GLU A 224 24.30 5.44 -1.92
N LEU A 225 24.27 5.27 -0.58
CA LEU A 225 23.90 4.02 0.09
C LEU A 225 22.52 3.53 -0.36
N ILE A 226 21.51 4.40 -0.34
CA ILE A 226 20.16 4.03 -0.81
C ILE A 226 20.20 3.54 -2.26
N GLY A 227 20.93 4.24 -3.13
CA GLY A 227 21.07 3.81 -4.52
C GLY A 227 21.80 2.48 -4.66
N ALA A 228 22.85 2.24 -3.87
CA ALA A 228 23.64 1.03 -3.92
C ALA A 228 22.85 -0.19 -3.43
N LEU A 229 22.03 -0.04 -2.38
CA LEU A 229 21.10 -1.07 -1.91
C LEU A 229 20.04 -1.41 -2.97
N ASP A 230 19.54 -0.41 -3.70
CA ASP A 230 18.60 -0.61 -4.81
C ASP A 230 19.25 -1.36 -5.98
N ILE A 231 20.52 -1.08 -6.28
CA ILE A 231 21.31 -1.80 -7.30
C ILE A 231 21.48 -3.27 -6.90
N LEU A 232 21.83 -3.53 -5.62
CA LEU A 232 21.97 -4.89 -5.09
C LEU A 232 20.66 -5.68 -5.16
N ASN A 233 19.52 -5.05 -4.84
CA ASN A 233 18.22 -5.74 -4.88
C ASN A 233 17.74 -6.03 -6.31
N LEU A 234 17.99 -5.11 -7.25
CA LEU A 234 17.45 -5.20 -8.61
C LEU A 234 18.41 -5.82 -9.63
N ASN A 235 19.65 -6.11 -9.24
CA ASN A 235 20.73 -6.54 -10.14
C ASN A 235 20.84 -5.67 -11.41
N CYS A 236 20.56 -4.37 -11.27
CA CYS A 236 20.55 -3.42 -12.38
C CYS A 236 21.34 -2.17 -11.99
N VAL A 237 22.39 -1.86 -12.76
CA VAL A 237 23.24 -0.70 -12.49
C VAL A 237 22.48 0.59 -12.79
N LYS A 238 22.27 1.39 -11.74
CA LYS A 238 21.67 2.74 -11.82
C LYS A 238 22.73 3.78 -11.51
N ARG A 239 22.57 4.99 -12.04
CA ARG A 239 23.53 6.09 -11.81
C ARG A 239 23.63 6.48 -10.33
N LYS A 240 22.50 6.59 -9.64
CA LYS A 240 22.47 6.87 -8.20
C LYS A 240 22.96 5.64 -7.45
N GLY A 241 23.98 5.79 -6.59
CA GLY A 241 24.56 4.68 -5.83
C GLY A 241 25.63 3.87 -6.57
N SER A 242 25.85 4.14 -7.87
CA SER A 242 26.85 3.42 -8.67
C SER A 242 28.27 3.59 -8.14
N ALA A 243 28.62 4.76 -7.59
CA ALA A 243 29.96 5.02 -7.10
C ALA A 243 30.25 4.18 -5.85
N LEU A 244 29.31 4.16 -4.90
CA LEU A 244 29.44 3.32 -3.71
C LEU A 244 29.37 1.83 -4.05
N PHE A 245 28.47 1.44 -4.95
CA PHE A 245 28.38 0.07 -5.43
C PHE A 245 29.68 -0.41 -6.06
N TYR A 246 30.29 0.40 -6.94
CA TYR A 246 31.60 0.09 -7.52
C TYR A 246 32.66 -0.14 -6.44
N ARG A 247 32.76 0.76 -5.44
CA ARG A 247 33.71 0.62 -4.32
C ARG A 247 33.46 -0.61 -3.46
N TYR A 248 32.19 -0.98 -3.27
CA TYR A 248 31.83 -2.18 -2.53
C TYR A 248 32.24 -3.45 -3.29
N ILE A 249 31.97 -3.52 -4.60
CA ILE A 249 32.38 -4.64 -5.46
C ILE A 249 33.91 -4.72 -5.56
N GLU A 250 34.60 -3.58 -5.62
CA GLU A 250 36.07 -3.47 -5.51
C GLU A 250 36.58 -4.08 -4.21
N PHE A 251 35.97 -3.69 -3.09
CA PHE A 251 36.32 -4.18 -1.75
C PHE A 251 36.13 -5.69 -1.62
N LYS A 252 35.13 -6.27 -2.27
CA LYS A 252 34.87 -7.73 -2.27
C LYS A 252 35.69 -8.51 -3.31
N ASP A 253 36.61 -7.86 -4.04
CA ASP A 253 37.36 -8.43 -5.18
C ASP A 253 36.47 -9.05 -6.27
N ARG A 254 35.25 -8.53 -6.43
CA ARG A 254 34.22 -9.02 -7.38
C ARG A 254 34.19 -8.24 -8.70
N ILE A 255 35.09 -7.27 -8.90
CA ILE A 255 35.17 -6.54 -10.18
C ILE A 255 35.40 -7.50 -11.35
N LYS A 256 36.19 -8.56 -11.12
CA LYS A 256 36.53 -9.56 -12.14
C LYS A 256 35.30 -10.22 -12.75
N ASP A 257 34.24 -10.39 -11.98
CA ASP A 257 32.96 -10.96 -12.41
C ASP A 257 32.31 -10.11 -13.52
N TYR A 258 32.63 -8.81 -13.57
CA TYR A 258 32.13 -7.88 -14.57
C TYR A 258 33.13 -7.62 -15.72
N LEU A 259 34.39 -8.01 -15.56
CA LEU A 259 35.44 -7.86 -16.58
C LEU A 259 35.53 -9.07 -17.52
N LYS A 260 35.11 -10.26 -17.07
CA LYS A 260 35.00 -11.45 -17.92
C LYS A 260 33.61 -11.54 -18.53
N GLN A 261 33.42 -10.84 -19.64
CA GLN A 261 32.48 -11.29 -20.67
C GLN A 261 33.29 -12.16 -21.63
N GLU A 262 33.39 -13.47 -21.36
CA GLU A 262 33.33 -14.38 -22.50
C GLU A 262 31.99 -14.09 -23.18
N GLU A 263 32.02 -13.89 -24.49
CA GLU A 263 30.83 -13.71 -25.33
C GLU A 263 29.95 -14.95 -25.19
N LEU A 264 29.16 -15.04 -24.12
CA LEU A 264 28.00 -15.89 -24.12
C LEU A 264 27.08 -15.28 -25.16
N GLU A 265 26.95 -15.93 -26.32
CA GLU A 265 25.93 -15.64 -27.31
C GLU A 265 24.57 -15.65 -26.57
N ILE A 266 24.06 -14.46 -26.22
CA ILE A 266 22.78 -14.29 -25.50
C ILE A 266 21.59 -14.72 -26.38
N ASN A 267 21.82 -14.92 -27.68
CA ASN A 267 20.87 -15.59 -28.54
C ASN A 267 21.27 -17.06 -28.67
N PRO A 268 20.53 -18.03 -28.08
CA PRO A 268 20.48 -19.33 -28.71
C PRO A 268 20.09 -19.07 -30.17
N LYS A 269 20.92 -19.50 -31.13
CA LYS A 269 20.46 -19.59 -32.52
C LYS A 269 19.16 -20.39 -32.44
N GLU A 270 18.03 -19.77 -32.80
CA GLU A 270 16.78 -20.51 -32.96
C GLU A 270 17.14 -21.75 -33.76
N GLU A 271 16.99 -22.94 -33.17
CA GLU A 271 17.08 -24.17 -33.94
C GLU A 271 16.08 -23.99 -35.08
N VAL A 272 16.61 -24.02 -36.31
CA VAL A 272 15.82 -23.86 -37.53
C VAL A 272 14.61 -24.78 -37.39
N PHE A 273 13.41 -24.19 -37.41
CA PHE A 273 12.17 -24.93 -37.28
C PHE A 273 12.17 -26.09 -38.27
N ASP A 274 12.10 -27.31 -37.75
CA ASP A 274 12.13 -28.53 -38.56
C ASP A 274 10.80 -28.67 -39.30
N GLU A 275 10.76 -28.12 -40.53
CA GLU A 275 9.59 -28.18 -41.41
C GLU A 275 9.20 -29.62 -41.81
N GLU A 276 10.04 -30.63 -41.55
CA GLU A 276 9.66 -32.04 -41.76
C GLU A 276 8.62 -32.52 -40.73
N TYR A 277 8.64 -31.99 -39.50
CA TYR A 277 7.66 -32.35 -38.47
C TYR A 277 6.21 -31.96 -38.84
N ALA A 278 6.05 -30.97 -39.72
CA ALA A 278 4.74 -30.49 -40.16
C ALA A 278 4.13 -31.30 -41.32
N LYS A 279 4.85 -32.27 -41.89
CA LYS A 279 4.38 -33.06 -43.05
C LYS A 279 3.77 -34.42 -42.70
N ASP A 280 3.85 -34.84 -41.43
CA ASP A 280 3.42 -36.19 -40.99
C ASP A 280 2.07 -36.21 -40.23
N ASN A 281 1.14 -35.29 -40.53
CA ASN A 281 -0.27 -35.41 -40.12
C ASN A 281 -1.24 -35.26 -41.29
#